data_AF-A0A2R7SDZ2-F1
#
_entry.id   AF-A0A2R7SDZ2-F1
#
_cell.length_a   1.000
_cell.length_b   1.000
_cell.length_c   1.000
_cell.angle_alpha   90.00
_cell.angle_beta   90.00
_cell.angle_gamma   90.00
#
_symmetry.space_group_name_H-M   'P 1'
#
loop_
_entity.id
_entity.type
_entity.pdbx_description
1 polymer ?
#
loop_
_entity_poly.entity_id
_entity_poly.type
_entity_poly.pdbx_seq_one_letter_code
_entity_poly.pdbx_strand_id
1 'polypeptide(L)' 'MRSHIPRKRFGQHFLTDKLLIETIVDLIDPQPGQTLVEIGPGLGAM' A
#
# COMPACT_ATOMS: atom_id res chain seq x y z
N MET A 1 -5.85 12.85 -17.02
CA MET A 1 -5.13 11.76 -16.30
C MET A 1 -5.91 10.48 -16.50
N ARG A 2 -5.26 9.38 -16.91
CA ARG A 2 -5.94 8.09 -17.09
C ARG A 2 -6.04 7.42 -15.70
N SER A 3 -7.25 7.12 -15.25
CA SER A 3 -7.46 6.37 -14.01
C SER A 3 -6.78 5.00 -14.11
N HIS A 4 -6.15 4.52 -13.04
CA HIS A 4 -5.56 3.19 -13.02
C HIS A 4 -6.67 2.14 -13.18
N ILE A 5 -6.50 1.20 -14.11
CA ILE A 5 -7.44 0.11 -14.34
C ILE A 5 -6.83 -1.17 -13.75
N PRO A 6 -7.37 -1.71 -12.64
CA PRO A 6 -6.89 -2.94 -12.05
C PRO A 6 -7.00 -4.12 -13.04
N ARG A 7 -5.97 -4.96 -13.10
CA ARG A 7 -5.97 -6.17 -13.93
C ARG A 7 -5.96 -7.40 -13.03
N LYS A 8 -7.07 -8.15 -13.04
CA LYS A 8 -7.29 -9.33 -12.19
C LYS A 8 -6.16 -10.37 -12.26
N ARG A 9 -5.54 -10.57 -13.42
CA ARG A 9 -4.42 -11.51 -13.61
C ARG A 9 -3.16 -11.16 -12.81
N PHE A 10 -3.05 -9.93 -12.32
CA PHE A 10 -1.96 -9.47 -11.47
C PHE A 10 -2.33 -9.44 -9.99
N GLY A 11 -3.52 -9.95 -9.61
CA GLY A 11 -3.95 -9.98 -8.21
C GLY A 11 -4.10 -8.60 -7.56
N GLN A 12 -4.29 -7.53 -8.36
CA GLN A 12 -4.39 -6.17 -7.84
C GLN A 12 -5.71 -5.99 -7.07
N HIS A 13 -5.63 -6.06 -5.75
CA HIS A 13 -6.68 -5.70 -4.81
C HIS A 13 -6.20 -4.49 -4.01
N PHE A 14 -6.89 -3.36 -4.12
CA PHE A 14 -6.47 -2.12 -3.47
C PHE A 14 -7.13 -1.98 -2.10
N LEU A 15 -6.32 -1.64 -1.10
CA LEU A 15 -6.82 -1.22 0.19
C LEU A 15 -7.49 0.15 0.05
N THR A 16 -8.69 0.28 0.58
CA THR A 16 -9.47 1.53 0.58
C THR A 16 -9.82 2.01 1.98
N ASP A 17 -9.67 1.14 2.97
CA ASP A 17 -9.92 1.46 4.37
C ASP A 17 -8.66 2.09 5.00
N LYS A 18 -8.79 3.35 5.42
CA LYS A 18 -7.70 4.12 6.02
C LYS A 18 -7.28 3.59 7.38
N LEU A 19 -8.23 3.11 8.19
CA LEU A 19 -7.91 2.62 9.53
C LEU A 19 -7.07 1.35 9.45
N LEU A 20 -7.36 0.48 8.48
CA LEU A 20 -6.56 -0.70 8.22
C LEU A 20 -5.14 -0.34 7.77
N ILE A 21 -5.01 0.67 6.90
CA ILE A 21 -3.70 1.16 6.44
C ILE A 21 -2.89 1.68 7.62
N GLU A 22 -3.47 2.56 8.45
CA GLU A 22 -2.82 3.08 9.66
C GLU A 22 -2.41 1.95 10.61
N THR A 23 -3.28 0.98 10.84
CA THR A 23 -2.97 -0.20 11.68
C THR A 23 -1.78 -1.00 11.14
N ILE A 24 -1.65 -1.16 9.82
CA ILE A 24 -0.50 -1.86 9.22
C ILE A 24 0.79 -1.06 9.42
N VAL A 25 0.75 0.26 9.23
CA VAL A 25 1.91 1.13 9.45
C VAL A 25 2.34 1.08 10.92
N ASP A 26 1.39 1.15 11.85
CA ASP A 26 1.65 1.03 13.29
C ASP A 26 2.26 -0.33 13.66
N LEU A 27 1.83 -1.42 13.00
CA LEU A 27 2.40 -2.76 13.22
C LEU A 27 3.82 -2.92 12.65
N ILE A 28 4.14 -2.22 11.56
CA ILE A 28 5.50 -2.18 11.00
C ILE A 28 6.43 -1.36 11.89
N ASP A 29 5.91 -0.31 12.54
CA ASP A 29 6.64 0.61 13.43
C ASP A 29 7.97 1.11 12.84
N PRO A 30 7.95 1.74 11.64
CA PRO A 30 9.17 2.14 10.95
C PRO A 30 9.92 3.22 11.74
N GLN A 31 11.19 2.97 12.03
CA GLN A 31 12.03 3.90 12.78
C GLN A 31 12.85 4.81 11.87
N PRO A 32 13.16 6.05 12.31
CA PRO A 32 14.04 6.95 11.56
C PRO A 32 15.38 6.29 11.21
N GLY A 33 15.78 6.40 9.95
CA GLY A 33 17.02 5.82 9.44
C GLY A 33 16.91 4.36 8.98
N GLN A 34 15.79 3.69 9.19
CA GLN A 34 15.52 2.39 8.57
C GLN A 34 15.13 2.55 7.11
N THR A 35 15.58 1.62 6.28
CA THR A 35 15.12 1.52 4.88
C THR A 35 13.93 0.57 4.81
N LEU A 36 12.80 1.05 4.29
CA LEU A 36 11.59 0.26 4.09
C LEU A 36 11.36 0.02 2.60
N VAL A 37 10.92 -1.18 2.24
CA VAL A 37 10.59 -1.56 0.85
C VAL A 37 9.13 -1.94 0.76
N GLU A 38 8.37 -1.19 -0.04
CA GLU A 38 7.00 -1.56 -0.40
C GLU A 38 6.99 -2.41 -1.67
N ILE A 39 6.34 -3.58 -1.62
CA ILE A 39 6.22 -4.47 -2.76
C ILE A 39 4.80 -4.36 -3.32
N GLY A 40 4.69 -3.88 -4.55
CA GLY A 40 3.40 -3.75 -5.24
C GLY A 40 2.57 -2.56 -4.74
N PRO A 41 3.09 -1.31 -4.82
CA PRO A 41 2.45 -0.13 -4.24
C PRO A 41 1.09 0.20 -4.87
N GLY A 42 0.83 -0.30 -6.08
CA GLY A 42 -0.47 -0.15 -6.72
C GLY A 42 -0.82 1.32 -6.95
N LEU A 43 -1.79 1.83 -6.19
CA LEU A 43 -2.24 3.22 -6.21
C LEU A 43 -1.49 4.13 -5.22
N GLY A 44 -0.58 3.60 -4.40
CA GLY A 44 0.08 4.31 -3.31
C GLY A 44 -0.90 4.54 -2.16
N ALA A 45 -1.35 3.45 -1.53
CA ALA A 45 -2.29 3.52 -0.41
C ALA A 45 -1.59 3.82 0.94
N MET A 46 -0.30 3.47 1.03
CA MET A 46 0.58 3.66 2.19
C MET A 46 1.56 4.82 1.99
#